data_AF-Q8K147-F1
#
_entry.id   AF-Q8K147-F1
#
_cell.length_a   1.000
_cell.length_b   1.000
_cell.length_c   1.000
_cell.angle_alpha   90.00
_cell.angle_beta   90.00
_cell.angle_gamma   90.00
#
_symmetry.space_group_name_H-M   'P 1'
#
loop_
_entity.id
_entity.type
_entity.pdbx_description
1 polymer ?
#
loop_
_entity_poly.entity_id
_entity_poly.type
_entity_poly.pdbx_seq_one_letter_code
_entity_poly.pdbx_strand_id
1 'polypeptide(L)'
;KAFDTYKALMVSVNVSHKEYLPSQSPEATELQNRLHQLSLSWDSVQGVLDNWRGDLRQSLMQCQDFHQLSQDLLLWLATAESRRQKAHVTSPEADRQVLLECQKDLMRLEKELVARQPQVSSLREISSSLLVKGQGEDYIEAEEKVHVIEKKLKQLQEQVAQDLMSLQRSLDPDASLTSFDEVDSGEQLPAAFAKFGVEEEEEEEATDSRMPHLDSPGSSQPRRSFLSRVIRAALPLQLLLLLLLLLACLLPASEDDYSCTQANNFARSFYPMLRYTNGPPPT
;
A
#
# COMPACT_ATOMS: atom_id res chain seq x y z
N LYS A 1 17.15 6.90 -39.76
CA LYS A 1 17.34 7.76 -40.96
C LYS A 1 18.70 8.43 -40.97
N ALA A 2 19.01 9.44 -40.14
CA ALA A 2 20.32 10.11 -40.18
C ALA A 2 21.51 9.19 -39.85
N PHE A 3 21.36 8.32 -38.84
CA PHE A 3 22.38 7.32 -38.46
C PHE A 3 22.68 6.32 -39.59
N ASP A 4 21.64 5.81 -40.27
CA ASP A 4 21.78 4.85 -41.37
C ASP A 4 22.49 5.48 -42.57
N THR A 5 22.20 6.76 -42.85
CA THR A 5 22.91 7.54 -43.88
C THR A 5 24.38 7.70 -43.53
N TYR A 6 24.71 8.03 -42.28
CA TYR A 6 26.09 8.22 -41.83
C TYR A 6 26.87 6.90 -41.84
N LYS A 7 26.21 5.79 -41.47
CA LYS A 7 26.76 4.43 -41.57
C LYS A 7 27.11 4.07 -43.01
N ALA A 8 26.22 4.35 -43.96
CA ALA A 8 26.45 4.09 -45.37
C ALA A 8 27.62 4.93 -45.92
N LEU A 9 27.72 6.19 -45.51
CA LEU A 9 28.84 7.07 -45.87
C LEU A 9 30.17 6.58 -45.30
N MET A 10 30.21 6.14 -44.04
CA MET A 10 31.41 5.58 -43.41
C MET A 10 31.90 4.32 -44.13
N VAL A 11 30.99 3.42 -44.50
CA VAL A 11 31.32 2.22 -45.27
C VAL A 11 31.87 2.60 -46.64
N SER A 12 31.24 3.55 -47.33
CA SER A 12 31.70 4.05 -48.63
C SER A 12 33.11 4.65 -48.56
N VAL A 13 33.37 5.53 -47.59
CA VAL A 13 34.68 6.18 -47.39
C VAL A 13 35.77 5.16 -47.09
N ASN A 14 35.49 4.16 -46.25
CA ASN A 14 36.45 3.07 -45.95
C ASN A 14 36.73 2.19 -47.18
N VAL A 15 35.72 1.89 -47.99
CA VAL A 15 35.89 1.08 -49.22
C VAL A 15 36.69 1.86 -50.26
N SER A 16 36.33 3.12 -50.53
CA SER A 16 37.06 3.97 -51.48
C SER A 16 38.50 4.19 -51.06
N HIS A 17 38.79 4.38 -49.77
CA HIS A 17 40.18 4.49 -49.30
C HIS A 17 40.99 3.21 -49.56
N LYS A 18 40.38 2.03 -49.46
CA LYS A 18 41.05 0.73 -49.68
C LYS A 18 41.41 0.50 -51.16
N GLU A 19 40.70 1.15 -52.09
CA GLU A 19 40.94 1.10 -53.53
C GLU A 19 42.04 2.07 -54.01
N TYR A 20 42.36 3.11 -53.24
CA TYR A 20 43.48 4.02 -53.54
C TYR A 20 44.78 3.52 -52.89
N LEU A 21 45.78 3.15 -53.71
CA LEU A 21 47.12 2.77 -53.25
C LEU A 21 47.83 3.93 -52.51
N PRO A 22 48.62 3.68 -51.45
CA PRO A 22 49.24 4.72 -50.66
C PRO A 22 50.39 5.38 -51.45
N SER A 23 50.16 6.59 -51.92
CA SER A 23 51.24 7.52 -52.27
C SER A 23 51.92 7.94 -50.96
N GLN A 24 53.25 7.84 -50.84
CA GLN A 24 54.01 8.27 -49.64
C GLN A 24 54.08 9.80 -49.49
N SER A 25 52.99 10.51 -49.74
CA SER A 25 52.89 11.95 -49.54
C SER A 25 52.47 12.27 -48.11
N PRO A 26 52.94 13.39 -47.53
CA PRO A 26 52.53 13.83 -46.19
C PRO A 26 51.00 14.07 -46.09
N GLU A 27 50.36 14.48 -47.18
CA GLU A 27 48.89 14.65 -47.25
C GLU A 27 48.14 13.32 -47.15
N ALA A 28 48.66 12.23 -47.76
CA ALA A 28 48.06 10.91 -47.67
C ALA A 28 48.12 10.36 -46.23
N THR A 29 49.23 10.58 -45.54
CA THR A 29 49.36 10.18 -44.12
C THR A 29 48.43 10.97 -43.19
N GLU A 30 48.24 12.28 -43.44
CA GLU A 30 47.30 13.09 -42.67
C GLU A 30 45.85 12.66 -42.91
N LEU A 31 45.48 12.39 -44.16
CA LEU A 31 44.15 11.87 -44.50
C LEU A 31 43.89 10.52 -43.82
N GLN A 32 44.88 9.63 -43.82
CA GLN A 32 44.79 8.31 -43.19
C GLN A 32 44.59 8.43 -41.67
N ASN A 33 45.31 9.35 -41.01
CA ASN A 33 45.12 9.62 -39.59
C ASN A 33 43.71 10.15 -39.29
N ARG A 34 43.22 11.11 -40.07
CA ARG A 34 41.86 11.67 -39.90
C ARG A 34 40.77 10.62 -40.10
N LEU A 35 40.94 9.75 -41.10
CA LEU A 35 40.00 8.67 -41.42
C LEU A 35 40.02 7.59 -40.32
N HIS A 36 41.19 7.28 -39.76
CA HIS A 36 41.31 6.43 -38.59
C HIS A 36 40.59 7.00 -37.36
N GLN A 37 40.77 8.30 -37.07
CA GLN A 37 40.04 8.99 -35.99
C GLN A 37 38.53 8.97 -36.22
N LEU A 38 38.09 9.17 -37.47
CA LEU A 38 36.68 9.06 -37.83
C LEU A 38 36.14 7.64 -37.62
N SER A 39 36.91 6.60 -37.96
CA SER A 39 36.54 5.20 -37.67
C SER A 39 36.40 4.94 -36.17
N LEU A 40 37.36 5.39 -35.35
CA LEU A 40 37.33 5.20 -33.91
C LEU A 40 36.12 5.91 -33.26
N SER A 41 35.84 7.14 -33.68
CA SER A 41 34.65 7.88 -33.22
C SER A 41 33.34 7.22 -33.66
N TRP A 42 33.28 6.67 -34.88
CA TRP A 42 32.14 5.91 -35.35
C TRP A 42 31.89 4.65 -34.52
N ASP A 43 32.94 3.87 -34.24
CA ASP A 43 32.85 2.67 -33.40
C ASP A 43 32.37 3.01 -31.98
N SER A 44 32.84 4.13 -31.42
CA SER A 44 32.37 4.66 -30.13
C SER A 44 30.87 5.01 -30.16
N VAL A 45 30.42 5.77 -31.17
CA VAL A 45 29.00 6.13 -31.32
C VAL A 45 28.14 4.88 -31.50
N GLN A 46 28.60 3.89 -32.26
CA GLN A 46 27.90 2.63 -32.43
C GLN A 46 27.78 1.87 -31.09
N GLY A 47 28.86 1.81 -30.31
CA GLY A 47 28.84 1.21 -28.97
C GLY A 47 27.86 1.90 -28.02
N VAL A 48 27.84 3.24 -27.99
CA VAL A 48 26.87 4.00 -27.18
C VAL A 48 25.43 3.74 -27.64
N LEU A 49 25.19 3.69 -28.95
CA LEU A 49 23.86 3.40 -29.50
C LEU A 49 23.38 1.99 -29.16
N ASP A 50 24.26 1.00 -29.22
CA ASP A 50 23.93 -0.38 -28.88
C ASP A 50 23.66 -0.54 -27.38
N ASN A 51 24.42 0.14 -26.52
CA ASN A 51 24.15 0.21 -25.08
C ASN A 51 22.78 0.83 -24.81
N TRP A 52 22.50 2.01 -25.38
CA TRP A 52 21.20 2.68 -25.20
C TRP A 52 20.03 1.82 -25.69
N ARG A 53 20.21 1.12 -26.82
CA ARG A 53 19.21 0.16 -27.32
C ARG A 53 19.01 -1.01 -26.35
N GLY A 54 20.09 -1.53 -25.77
CA GLY A 54 20.04 -2.56 -24.74
C GLY A 54 19.27 -2.11 -23.50
N ASP A 55 19.62 -0.93 -22.98
CA ASP A 55 19.00 -0.34 -21.80
C ASP A 55 17.51 -0.09 -22.00
N LEU A 56 17.12 0.49 -23.14
CA LEU A 56 15.71 0.71 -23.48
C LEU A 56 14.92 -0.58 -23.57
N ARG A 57 15.47 -1.61 -24.21
CA ARG A 57 14.82 -2.92 -24.33
C ARG A 57 14.62 -3.55 -22.96
N GLN A 58 15.64 -3.47 -22.09
CA GLN A 58 15.55 -3.98 -20.74
C GLN A 58 14.50 -3.23 -19.93
N SER A 59 14.51 -1.89 -19.95
CA SER A 59 13.52 -1.08 -19.23
C SER A 59 12.10 -1.35 -19.73
N LEU A 60 11.91 -1.51 -21.06
CA LEU A 60 10.61 -1.87 -21.62
C LEU A 60 10.11 -3.23 -21.10
N MET A 61 10.98 -4.25 -21.09
CA MET A 61 10.65 -5.58 -20.56
C MET A 61 10.30 -5.50 -19.08
N GLN A 62 11.10 -4.80 -18.28
CA GLN A 62 10.84 -4.59 -16.85
C GLN A 62 9.52 -3.85 -16.61
N CYS A 63 9.17 -2.84 -17.41
CA CYS A 63 7.88 -2.17 -17.33
C CYS A 63 6.72 -3.12 -17.61
N GLN A 64 6.86 -4.01 -18.60
CA GLN A 64 5.85 -5.02 -18.93
C GLN A 64 5.68 -6.03 -17.79
N ASP A 65 6.79 -6.57 -17.30
CA ASP A 65 6.81 -7.54 -16.19
C ASP A 65 6.20 -6.92 -14.93
N PHE A 66 6.54 -5.66 -14.62
CA PHE A 66 5.96 -4.92 -13.51
C PHE A 66 4.45 -4.80 -13.63
N HIS A 67 3.97 -4.38 -14.81
CA HIS A 67 2.54 -4.14 -15.00
C HIS A 67 1.74 -5.44 -14.92
N GLN A 68 2.24 -6.51 -15.55
CA GLN A 68 1.64 -7.84 -15.55
C GLN A 68 1.60 -8.42 -14.13
N LEU A 69 2.75 -8.47 -13.45
CA LEU A 69 2.85 -9.04 -12.11
C LEU A 69 2.00 -8.26 -11.10
N SER A 70 1.98 -6.94 -11.21
CA SER A 70 1.14 -6.09 -10.38
C SER A 70 -0.35 -6.37 -10.58
N GLN A 71 -0.79 -6.48 -11.83
CA GLN A 71 -2.19 -6.79 -12.16
C GLN A 71 -2.58 -8.18 -11.63
N ASP A 72 -1.73 -9.19 -11.85
CA ASP A 72 -1.97 -10.55 -11.41
C ASP A 72 -2.09 -10.63 -9.88
N LEU A 73 -1.20 -9.95 -9.16
CA LEU A 73 -1.22 -9.89 -7.70
C LEU A 73 -2.49 -9.21 -7.17
N LEU A 74 -2.89 -8.09 -7.75
CA LEU A 74 -4.07 -7.35 -7.31
C LEU A 74 -5.37 -8.13 -7.56
N LEU A 75 -5.50 -8.76 -8.73
CA LEU A 75 -6.64 -9.63 -9.04
C LEU A 75 -6.70 -10.83 -8.09
N TRP A 76 -5.55 -11.44 -7.82
CA TRP A 76 -5.45 -12.54 -6.89
C TRP A 76 -5.79 -12.12 -5.46
N LEU A 77 -5.30 -10.97 -5.00
CA LEU A 77 -5.60 -10.42 -3.67
C LEU A 77 -7.10 -10.13 -3.49
N ALA A 78 -7.77 -9.59 -4.51
CA ALA A 78 -9.22 -9.40 -4.47
C ALA A 78 -9.99 -10.72 -4.35
N THR A 79 -9.53 -11.75 -5.08
CA THR A 79 -10.09 -13.10 -5.01
C THR A 79 -9.85 -13.74 -3.64
N ALA A 80 -8.65 -13.58 -3.09
CA ALA A 80 -8.25 -14.06 -1.77
C ALA A 80 -9.07 -13.40 -0.66
N GLU A 81 -9.30 -12.09 -0.74
CA GLU A 81 -10.14 -11.35 0.20
C GLU A 81 -11.61 -11.82 0.13
N SER A 82 -12.16 -12.02 -1.07
CA SER A 82 -13.52 -12.57 -1.24
C SER A 82 -13.66 -13.96 -0.62
N ARG A 83 -12.65 -14.84 -0.80
CA ARG A 83 -12.59 -16.16 -0.15
C ARG A 83 -12.57 -16.06 1.37
N ARG A 84 -11.74 -15.16 1.94
CA ARG A 84 -11.72 -14.94 3.39
C ARG A 84 -13.06 -14.42 3.89
N GLN A 85 -13.66 -13.43 3.22
CA GLN A 85 -14.93 -12.86 3.64
C GLN A 85 -16.05 -13.91 3.65
N LYS A 86 -16.08 -14.80 2.65
CA LYS A 86 -17.01 -15.92 2.61
C LYS A 86 -16.81 -16.88 3.80
N ALA A 87 -15.55 -17.17 4.15
CA ALA A 87 -15.21 -18.02 5.28
C ALA A 87 -15.62 -17.37 6.63
N HIS A 88 -15.32 -16.08 6.81
CA HIS A 88 -15.63 -15.30 8.02
C HIS A 88 -17.14 -15.11 8.28
N VAL A 89 -17.97 -15.01 7.24
CA VAL A 89 -19.43 -14.78 7.36
C VAL A 89 -20.21 -16.07 7.68
N THR A 90 -19.56 -17.22 7.81
CA THR A 90 -20.21 -18.47 8.19
C THR A 90 -20.83 -18.31 9.59
N SER A 91 -22.15 -18.40 9.69
CA SER A 91 -22.99 -18.10 10.87
C SER A 91 -22.41 -18.58 12.22
N PRO A 92 -22.58 -17.83 13.33
CA PRO A 92 -22.25 -18.29 14.69
C PRO A 92 -22.95 -19.60 15.11
N GLU A 93 -24.03 -19.98 14.42
CA GLU A 93 -24.81 -21.20 14.65
C GLU A 93 -24.51 -22.31 13.62
N ALA A 94 -23.45 -22.15 12.82
CA ALA A 94 -23.09 -23.12 11.79
C ALA A 94 -22.66 -24.47 12.38
N ASP A 95 -23.04 -25.55 11.69
CA ASP A 95 -22.68 -26.92 12.06
C ASP A 95 -21.15 -27.09 12.17
N ARG A 96 -20.68 -27.90 13.13
CA ARG A 96 -19.26 -28.12 13.44
C ARG A 96 -18.47 -28.52 12.19
N GLN A 97 -19.09 -29.29 11.30
CA GLN A 97 -18.48 -29.71 10.04
C GLN A 97 -18.21 -28.53 9.09
N VAL A 98 -19.10 -27.53 9.06
CA VAL A 98 -18.94 -26.33 8.24
C VAL A 98 -17.83 -25.43 8.79
N LEU A 99 -17.72 -25.32 10.12
CA LEU A 99 -16.62 -24.60 10.78
C LEU A 99 -15.27 -25.27 10.50
N LEU A 100 -15.19 -26.60 10.51
CA LEU A 100 -13.95 -27.32 10.16
C LEU A 100 -13.53 -27.11 8.70
N GLU A 101 -14.47 -27.12 7.75
CA GLU A 101 -14.13 -26.83 6.35
C GLU A 101 -13.71 -25.37 6.17
N CYS A 102 -14.35 -24.42 6.87
CA CYS A 102 -13.93 -23.02 6.92
C CYS A 102 -12.49 -22.88 7.45
N GLN A 103 -12.15 -23.58 8.54
CA GLN A 103 -10.79 -23.59 9.11
C GLN A 103 -9.77 -24.05 8.08
N LYS A 104 -10.08 -25.15 7.38
CA LYS A 104 -9.21 -25.73 6.35
C LYS A 104 -9.03 -24.80 5.16
N ASP A 105 -10.07 -24.09 4.74
CA ASP A 105 -10.00 -23.11 3.66
C ASP A 105 -9.15 -21.89 4.06
N LEU A 106 -9.28 -21.40 5.31
CA LEU A 106 -8.44 -20.32 5.83
C LEU A 106 -6.98 -20.73 5.99
N MET A 107 -6.68 -21.94 6.48
CA MET A 107 -5.31 -22.47 6.53
C MET A 107 -4.69 -22.63 5.14
N ARG A 108 -5.49 -23.02 4.15
CA ARG A 108 -5.02 -23.06 2.75
C ARG A 108 -4.70 -21.64 2.27
N LEU A 109 -5.59 -20.69 2.55
CA LEU A 109 -5.40 -19.29 2.16
C LEU A 109 -4.14 -18.70 2.81
N GLU A 110 -3.88 -18.97 4.09
CA GLU A 110 -2.66 -18.55 4.78
C GLU A 110 -1.40 -19.02 4.05
N LYS A 111 -1.34 -20.32 3.70
CA LYS A 111 -0.21 -20.89 2.94
C LYS A 111 -0.06 -20.23 1.58
N GLU A 112 -1.16 -20.00 0.87
CA GLU A 112 -1.13 -19.33 -0.43
C GLU A 112 -0.64 -17.88 -0.30
N LEU A 113 -1.03 -17.14 0.74
CA LEU A 113 -0.57 -15.77 1.00
C LEU A 113 0.95 -15.74 1.23
N VAL A 114 1.47 -16.67 2.02
CA VAL A 114 2.93 -16.79 2.24
C VAL A 114 3.64 -17.13 0.92
N ALA A 115 3.08 -18.05 0.13
CA ALA A 115 3.65 -18.43 -1.17
C ALA A 115 3.67 -17.28 -2.20
N ARG A 116 2.88 -16.21 -1.99
CA ARG A 116 2.86 -15.02 -2.84
C ARG A 116 3.86 -13.93 -2.42
N GLN A 117 4.48 -14.02 -1.24
CA GLN A 117 5.52 -13.06 -0.83
C GLN A 117 6.68 -12.91 -1.82
N PRO A 118 7.25 -13.98 -2.41
CA PRO A 118 8.35 -13.85 -3.37
C PRO A 118 7.98 -13.05 -4.61
N GLN A 119 6.72 -13.11 -5.05
CA GLN A 119 6.24 -12.33 -6.18
C GLN A 119 6.16 -10.84 -5.84
N VAL A 120 5.76 -10.50 -4.62
CA VAL A 120 5.77 -9.11 -4.15
C VAL A 120 7.20 -8.59 -4.00
N SER A 121 8.14 -9.42 -3.52
CA SER A 121 9.57 -9.09 -3.52
C SER A 121 10.11 -8.83 -4.93
N SER A 122 9.78 -9.70 -5.89
CA SER A 122 10.15 -9.51 -7.30
C SER A 122 9.57 -8.22 -7.88
N LEU A 123 8.30 -7.89 -7.56
CA LEU A 123 7.67 -6.65 -8.00
C LEU A 123 8.41 -5.42 -7.45
N ARG A 124 8.83 -5.46 -6.18
CA ARG A 124 9.64 -4.40 -5.55
C ARG A 124 10.99 -4.25 -6.25
N GLU A 125 11.69 -5.36 -6.52
CA GLU A 125 12.98 -5.35 -7.22
C GLU A 125 12.89 -4.75 -8.63
N ILE A 126 11.84 -5.12 -9.37
CA ILE A 126 11.59 -4.55 -10.71
C ILE A 126 11.33 -3.04 -10.59
N SER A 127 10.49 -2.62 -9.64
CA SER A 127 10.23 -1.20 -9.37
C SER A 127 11.54 -0.45 -9.06
N SER A 128 12.35 -0.92 -8.11
CA SER A 128 13.63 -0.30 -7.78
C SER A 128 14.59 -0.21 -8.97
N SER A 129 14.66 -1.26 -9.80
CA SER A 129 15.48 -1.24 -11.02
C SER A 129 15.00 -0.22 -12.04
N LEU A 130 13.68 0.02 -12.14
CA LEU A 130 13.09 1.01 -13.03
C LEU A 130 13.32 2.43 -12.49
N LEU A 131 13.14 2.66 -11.19
CA LEU A 131 13.38 3.95 -10.51
C LEU A 131 14.79 4.46 -10.71
N VAL A 132 15.80 3.60 -10.60
CA VAL A 132 17.21 3.99 -10.78
C VAL A 132 17.49 4.51 -12.20
N LYS A 133 16.72 4.03 -13.19
CA LYS A 133 16.88 4.39 -14.60
C LYS A 133 15.98 5.56 -15.02
N GLY A 134 15.07 6.02 -14.15
CA GLY A 134 14.04 6.99 -14.45
C GLY A 134 14.07 8.22 -13.57
N GLN A 135 13.88 9.40 -14.15
CA GLN A 135 13.59 10.63 -13.40
C GLN A 135 12.19 11.10 -13.81
N GLY A 136 11.18 10.94 -12.96
CA GLY A 136 9.82 11.38 -13.25
C GLY A 136 8.76 10.97 -12.22
N GLU A 137 7.56 11.56 -12.32
CA GLU A 137 6.42 11.30 -11.44
C GLU A 137 5.81 9.89 -11.61
N ASP A 138 5.84 9.32 -12.82
CA ASP A 138 5.37 7.95 -13.12
C ASP A 138 6.09 6.86 -12.30
N TYR A 139 7.30 7.17 -11.85
CA TYR A 139 8.12 6.31 -11.01
C TYR A 139 7.64 6.31 -9.55
N ILE A 140 7.04 7.41 -9.08
CA ILE A 140 6.37 7.50 -7.77
C ILE A 140 5.11 6.61 -7.77
N GLU A 141 4.34 6.59 -8.86
CA GLU A 141 3.16 5.72 -9.00
C GLU A 141 3.53 4.23 -8.86
N ALA A 142 4.70 3.82 -9.39
CA ALA A 142 5.17 2.45 -9.27
C ALA A 142 5.46 2.04 -7.81
N GLU A 143 6.11 2.91 -7.03
CA GLU A 143 6.35 2.67 -5.60
C GLU A 143 5.05 2.62 -4.80
N GLU A 144 4.13 3.54 -5.07
CA GLU A 144 2.81 3.54 -4.43
C GLU A 144 2.05 2.23 -4.70
N LYS A 145 2.09 1.75 -5.94
CA LYS A 145 1.44 0.50 -6.32
C LYS A 145 2.05 -0.71 -5.60
N VAL A 146 3.38 -0.78 -5.51
CA VAL A 146 4.09 -1.81 -4.72
C VAL A 146 3.66 -1.74 -3.26
N HIS A 147 3.66 -0.54 -2.67
CA HIS A 147 3.29 -0.33 -1.28
C HIS A 147 1.84 -0.77 -1.00
N VAL A 148 0.90 -0.45 -1.88
CA VAL A 148 -0.51 -0.87 -1.76
C VAL A 148 -0.63 -2.39 -1.79
N ILE A 149 0.06 -3.07 -2.71
CA ILE A 149 0.04 -4.54 -2.81
C ILE A 149 0.65 -5.18 -1.55
N GLU A 150 1.80 -4.67 -1.10
CA GLU A 150 2.46 -5.15 0.12
C GLU A 150 1.60 -4.99 1.36
N LYS A 151 1.04 -3.79 1.53
CA LYS A 151 0.15 -3.48 2.63
C LYS A 151 -1.08 -4.37 2.61
N LYS A 152 -1.68 -4.58 1.44
CA LYS A 152 -2.87 -5.42 1.30
C LYS A 152 -2.57 -6.89 1.58
N LEU A 153 -1.44 -7.41 1.10
CA LEU A 153 -1.02 -8.79 1.39
C LEU A 153 -0.81 -8.99 2.90
N LYS A 154 -0.06 -8.08 3.54
CA LYS A 154 0.21 -8.14 4.98
C LYS A 154 -1.08 -8.04 5.80
N GLN A 155 -1.95 -7.09 5.46
CA GLN A 155 -3.25 -6.94 6.10
C GLN A 155 -4.08 -8.23 5.98
N LEU A 156 -4.10 -8.84 4.78
CA LEU A 156 -4.85 -10.07 4.54
C LEU A 156 -4.27 -11.25 5.33
N GLN A 157 -2.95 -11.35 5.47
CA GLN A 157 -2.27 -12.35 6.31
C GLN A 157 -2.67 -12.20 7.79
N GLU A 158 -2.61 -10.97 8.32
CA GLU A 158 -3.01 -10.68 9.71
C GLU A 158 -4.49 -11.00 9.95
N GLN A 159 -5.37 -10.65 9.02
CA GLN A 159 -6.80 -10.94 9.11
C GLN A 159 -7.09 -12.45 9.07
N VAL A 160 -6.43 -13.21 8.18
CA VAL A 160 -6.58 -14.67 8.13
C VAL A 160 -6.08 -15.32 9.43
N ALA A 161 -4.96 -14.86 9.98
CA ALA A 161 -4.46 -15.35 11.26
C ALA A 161 -5.44 -15.08 12.42
N GLN A 162 -6.05 -13.89 12.45
CA GLN A 162 -7.08 -13.54 13.43
C GLN A 162 -8.35 -14.39 13.26
N ASP A 163 -8.78 -14.61 12.01
CA ASP A 163 -9.93 -15.46 11.70
C ASP A 163 -9.69 -16.90 12.17
N LEU A 164 -8.50 -17.47 11.91
CA LEU A 164 -8.12 -18.80 12.38
C LEU A 164 -8.11 -18.88 13.91
N MET A 165 -7.56 -17.88 14.59
CA MET A 165 -7.55 -17.82 16.06
C MET A 165 -8.95 -17.72 16.66
N SER A 166 -9.86 -16.96 16.04
CA SER A 166 -11.24 -16.84 16.51
C SER A 166 -12.04 -18.12 16.29
N LEU A 167 -11.83 -18.79 15.15
CA LEU A 167 -12.46 -20.07 14.81
C LEU A 167 -11.93 -21.21 15.68
N GLN A 168 -10.63 -21.24 16.00
CA GLN A 168 -10.05 -22.22 16.93
C GLN A 168 -10.73 -22.13 18.30
N ARG A 169 -10.96 -20.90 18.81
CA ARG A 169 -11.63 -20.66 20.09
C ARG A 169 -13.09 -21.11 20.11
N SER A 170 -13.80 -21.03 18.97
CA SER A 170 -15.18 -21.51 18.89
C SER A 170 -15.29 -23.04 18.78
N LEU A 171 -14.25 -23.71 18.26
CA LEU A 171 -14.18 -25.17 18.13
C LEU A 171 -13.77 -25.88 19.45
N ASP A 172 -12.98 -25.21 20.30
CA ASP A 172 -12.49 -25.67 21.61
C ASP A 172 -12.88 -24.72 22.77
N PRO A 173 -14.14 -24.68 23.21
CA PRO A 173 -14.56 -23.87 24.36
C PRO A 173 -13.98 -24.38 25.70
N ASP A 174 -13.76 -25.70 25.85
CA ASP A 174 -13.31 -26.35 27.10
C ASP A 174 -11.81 -26.17 27.40
N ALA A 175 -10.97 -25.90 26.40
CA ALA A 175 -9.54 -25.69 26.62
C ALA A 175 -9.25 -24.42 27.45
N SER A 176 -10.12 -23.43 27.38
CA SER A 176 -10.04 -22.19 28.17
C SER A 176 -10.40 -22.35 29.65
N LEU A 177 -11.01 -23.46 30.07
CA LEU A 177 -11.45 -23.69 31.45
C LEU A 177 -10.49 -24.56 32.27
N THR A 178 -9.46 -25.14 31.65
CA THR A 178 -8.51 -26.02 32.34
C THR A 178 -7.27 -25.30 32.90
N SER A 179 -7.16 -23.97 32.76
CA SER A 179 -6.01 -23.20 33.29
C SER A 179 -6.23 -22.62 34.70
N PHE A 180 -7.30 -22.99 35.41
CA PHE A 180 -7.63 -22.42 36.74
C PHE A 180 -7.91 -23.44 37.84
N ASP A 181 -7.59 -24.72 37.65
CA ASP A 181 -7.79 -25.73 38.70
C ASP A 181 -6.51 -26.53 38.94
N GLU A 182 -5.50 -25.85 39.53
CA GLU A 182 -4.36 -26.54 40.12
C GLU A 182 -3.85 -25.82 41.39
N VAL A 183 -4.64 -25.90 42.47
CA VAL A 183 -4.21 -25.83 43.88
C VAL A 183 -5.28 -26.68 44.62
N ASP A 184 -5.02 -27.68 45.44
CA ASP A 184 -4.06 -27.78 46.52
C ASP A 184 -4.05 -29.24 47.00
N SER A 185 -2.88 -29.84 47.18
CA SER A 185 -2.74 -31.08 47.96
C SER A 185 -1.50 -30.98 48.82
N GLY A 186 -1.70 -30.35 49.98
CA GLY A 186 -1.10 -30.73 51.26
C GLY A 186 0.28 -30.15 51.57
N GLU A 187 0.36 -29.32 52.61
CA GLU A 187 1.10 -29.63 53.84
C GLU A 187 0.91 -28.51 54.90
N GLN A 188 1.11 -28.86 56.16
CA GLN A 188 0.50 -28.26 57.35
C GLN A 188 1.52 -27.53 58.26
N LEU A 189 1.18 -26.28 58.67
CA LEU A 189 1.55 -25.50 59.89
C LEU A 189 3.01 -24.99 60.12
N PRO A 190 3.28 -24.02 61.06
CA PRO A 190 2.42 -23.00 61.71
C PRO A 190 3.01 -21.57 61.91
N ALA A 191 2.10 -20.61 62.07
CA ALA A 191 2.02 -19.45 63.00
C ALA A 191 3.23 -18.55 63.39
N ALA A 192 3.08 -17.23 63.19
CA ALA A 192 3.37 -16.14 64.14
C ALA A 192 2.67 -14.83 63.67
N PHE A 193 1.54 -14.45 64.28
CA PHE A 193 1.35 -13.32 65.22
C PHE A 193 1.76 -11.90 64.76
N ALA A 194 0.73 -11.04 64.68
CA ALA A 194 0.60 -9.75 65.37
C ALA A 194 0.68 -8.43 64.55
N LYS A 195 -0.47 -7.71 64.60
CA LYS A 195 -0.69 -6.27 64.91
C LYS A 195 -1.21 -5.33 63.81
N PHE A 196 -2.50 -5.04 64.00
CA PHE A 196 -3.22 -3.75 63.94
C PHE A 196 -2.36 -2.48 64.03
N GLY A 197 -2.76 -1.45 63.27
CA GLY A 197 -2.30 -0.05 63.44
C GLY A 197 -2.88 0.87 62.37
N VAL A 198 -3.88 1.66 62.75
CA VAL A 198 -4.50 2.80 62.04
C VAL A 198 -3.71 4.07 62.36
N GLU A 199 -3.70 5.06 61.45
CA GLU A 199 -3.55 6.54 61.61
C GLU A 199 -3.21 7.09 60.19
N GLU A 200 -4.07 7.76 59.41
CA GLU A 200 -4.77 9.06 59.54
C GLU A 200 -3.90 10.29 59.82
N GLU A 201 -4.00 11.30 58.93
CA GLU A 201 -3.98 12.77 59.13
C GLU A 201 -4.01 13.43 57.72
N GLU A 202 -5.12 14.03 57.26
CA GLU A 202 -5.65 15.40 57.52
C GLU A 202 -4.83 16.51 56.81
N GLU A 203 -5.41 17.44 56.06
CA GLU A 203 -6.24 18.62 56.41
C GLU A 203 -6.71 19.29 55.09
N GLU A 204 -7.67 20.21 54.93
CA GLU A 204 -8.79 20.89 55.63
C GLU A 204 -9.53 21.65 54.48
N GLU A 205 -10.84 21.92 54.45
CA GLU A 205 -11.66 22.96 55.14
C GLU A 205 -13.04 22.90 54.42
N ALA A 206 -14.23 23.32 54.90
CA ALA A 206 -14.74 23.86 56.15
C ALA A 206 -16.30 23.79 56.10
N THR A 207 -16.93 23.50 57.26
CA THR A 207 -18.19 24.02 57.86
C THR A 207 -19.37 24.43 56.94
N ASP A 208 -20.66 24.13 57.15
CA ASP A 208 -21.44 24.12 58.39
C ASP A 208 -22.88 23.58 58.16
N SER A 209 -23.44 22.99 59.21
CA SER A 209 -24.84 22.91 59.67
C SER A 209 -25.99 22.14 58.92
N ARG A 210 -26.42 21.06 59.60
CA ARG A 210 -27.80 20.76 60.08
C ARG A 210 -28.73 19.85 59.23
N MET A 211 -28.96 18.62 59.73
CA MET A 211 -30.12 17.76 59.43
C MET A 211 -31.29 18.12 60.39
N PRO A 212 -32.58 17.88 60.04
CA PRO A 212 -33.18 16.55 60.25
C PRO A 212 -34.26 16.12 59.21
N HIS A 213 -34.22 14.82 58.87
CA HIS A 213 -35.38 13.88 58.83
C HIS A 213 -36.40 13.84 57.65
N LEU A 214 -36.51 12.60 57.12
CA LEU A 214 -37.61 11.84 56.47
C LEU A 214 -38.66 12.45 55.51
N ASP A 215 -38.84 11.66 54.44
CA ASP A 215 -40.06 11.32 53.68
C ASP A 215 -40.56 12.23 52.53
N SER A 216 -40.66 11.59 51.34
CA SER A 216 -41.16 12.03 50.01
C SER A 216 -42.66 12.43 49.98
N PRO A 217 -43.29 12.96 48.88
CA PRO A 217 -42.90 12.97 47.45
C PRO A 217 -43.23 14.24 46.61
N GLY A 218 -42.54 14.39 45.46
CA GLY A 218 -43.09 14.96 44.22
C GLY A 218 -43.28 16.48 44.08
N SER A 219 -42.43 17.15 43.29
CA SER A 219 -42.89 18.01 42.18
C SER A 219 -41.73 18.38 41.25
N SER A 220 -42.09 18.59 40.00
CA SER A 220 -41.28 18.55 38.79
C SER A 220 -40.52 19.84 38.47
N GLN A 221 -39.30 19.65 37.93
CA GLN A 221 -38.51 20.48 36.97
C GLN A 221 -37.16 21.01 37.54
N PRO A 222 -35.99 20.88 36.84
CA PRO A 222 -35.82 21.24 35.43
C PRO A 222 -34.97 20.29 34.56
N ARG A 223 -35.61 19.65 33.57
CA ARG A 223 -34.90 19.10 32.39
C ARG A 223 -34.45 20.17 31.37
N ARG A 224 -34.73 21.46 31.61
CA ARG A 224 -34.44 22.56 30.66
C ARG A 224 -32.99 23.10 30.70
N SER A 225 -32.20 22.84 31.74
CA SER A 225 -30.83 23.38 31.87
C SER A 225 -29.74 22.53 31.17
N PHE A 226 -29.90 21.21 31.16
CA PHE A 226 -28.92 20.32 30.51
C PHE A 226 -29.07 20.31 28.99
N LEU A 227 -30.30 20.25 28.48
CA LEU A 227 -30.56 20.31 27.04
C LEU A 227 -30.14 21.66 26.45
N SER A 228 -30.32 22.78 27.17
CA SER A 228 -29.87 24.09 26.69
C SER A 228 -28.35 24.25 26.68
N ARG A 229 -27.60 23.60 27.59
CA ARG A 229 -26.12 23.55 27.52
C ARG A 229 -25.62 22.71 26.36
N VAL A 230 -26.22 21.53 26.16
CA VAL A 230 -25.83 20.63 25.06
C VAL A 230 -26.18 21.25 23.71
N ILE A 231 -27.35 21.87 23.57
CA ILE A 231 -27.76 22.58 22.36
C ILE A 231 -26.89 23.83 22.14
N ARG A 232 -26.52 24.58 23.18
CA ARG A 232 -25.64 25.76 23.07
C ARG A 232 -24.20 25.40 22.67
N ALA A 233 -23.73 24.18 22.95
CA ALA A 233 -22.42 23.69 22.51
C ALA A 233 -22.46 22.95 21.15
N ALA A 234 -23.55 22.25 20.85
CA ALA A 234 -23.72 21.51 19.60
C ALA A 234 -24.11 22.41 18.42
N LEU A 235 -24.94 23.44 18.64
CA LEU A 235 -25.33 24.40 17.59
C LEU A 235 -24.15 25.13 16.93
N PRO A 236 -23.15 25.68 17.65
CA PRO A 236 -22.02 26.35 16.98
C PRO A 236 -21.18 25.36 16.17
N LEU A 237 -21.05 24.10 16.60
CA LEU A 237 -20.34 23.06 15.87
C LEU A 237 -21.11 22.63 14.60
N GLN A 238 -22.43 22.48 14.69
CA GLN A 238 -23.29 22.17 13.55
C GLN A 238 -23.34 23.34 12.55
N LEU A 239 -23.36 24.58 13.02
CA LEU A 239 -23.30 25.77 12.18
C LEU A 239 -21.94 25.90 11.51
N LEU A 240 -20.84 25.59 12.22
CA LEU A 240 -19.49 25.55 11.65
C LEU A 240 -19.39 24.48 10.56
N LEU A 241 -19.90 23.27 10.81
CA LEU A 241 -19.91 22.18 9.83
C LEU A 241 -20.73 22.57 8.59
N LEU A 242 -21.89 23.18 8.79
CA LEU A 242 -22.75 23.66 7.73
C LEU A 242 -22.12 24.83 6.96
N LEU A 243 -21.40 25.71 7.64
CA LEU A 243 -20.63 26.80 7.03
C LEU A 243 -19.48 26.26 6.18
N LEU A 244 -18.73 25.27 6.68
CA LEU A 244 -17.67 24.59 5.93
C LEU A 244 -18.22 23.87 4.71
N LEU A 245 -19.39 23.24 4.84
CA LEU A 245 -20.07 22.57 3.74
C LEU A 245 -20.59 23.58 2.72
N LEU A 246 -21.16 24.70 3.17
CA LEU A 246 -21.55 25.81 2.31
C LEU A 246 -20.31 26.42 1.62
N LEU A 247 -19.18 26.56 2.31
CA LEU A 247 -17.91 27.03 1.72
C LEU A 247 -17.43 26.05 0.65
N ALA A 248 -17.47 24.75 0.91
CA ALA A 248 -17.14 23.72 -0.07
C ALA A 248 -18.09 23.75 -1.28
N CYS A 249 -19.35 24.15 -1.10
CA CYS A 249 -20.32 24.34 -2.18
C CYS A 249 -20.24 25.72 -2.87
N LEU A 250 -19.67 26.73 -2.21
CA LEU A 250 -19.52 28.11 -2.68
C LEU A 250 -18.12 28.41 -3.21
N LEU A 251 -17.13 27.52 -3.01
CA LEU A 251 -16.00 27.38 -3.94
C LEU A 251 -16.63 26.99 -5.27
N PRO A 252 -16.89 27.92 -6.19
CA PRO A 252 -17.49 27.56 -7.44
C PRO A 252 -16.51 26.61 -8.11
N ALA A 253 -17.05 25.53 -8.65
CA ALA A 253 -16.46 24.83 -9.77
C ALA A 253 -16.08 25.88 -10.82
N SER A 254 -14.86 26.39 -10.74
CA SER A 254 -14.25 27.13 -11.83
C SER A 254 -14.01 26.11 -12.92
N GLU A 255 -14.99 26.03 -13.83
CA GLU A 255 -14.83 25.83 -15.28
C GLU A 255 -13.36 26.09 -15.70
N ASP A 256 -12.63 25.21 -16.36
CA ASP A 256 -12.92 23.96 -17.07
C ASP A 256 -11.67 23.05 -16.98
N ASP A 257 -11.83 21.75 -17.27
CA ASP A 257 -10.82 20.66 -17.42
C ASP A 257 -10.64 19.61 -16.30
N TYR A 258 -11.20 19.81 -15.10
CA TYR A 258 -11.07 18.80 -14.03
C TYR A 258 -12.35 17.98 -13.84
N SER A 259 -12.73 17.16 -14.82
CA SER A 259 -13.77 16.15 -14.59
C SER A 259 -13.64 14.94 -15.50
N CYS A 260 -12.84 13.97 -15.05
CA CYS A 260 -13.09 12.51 -15.19
C CYS A 260 -11.90 11.63 -14.74
N THR A 261 -10.76 12.21 -14.35
CA THR A 261 -9.59 11.43 -13.92
C THR A 261 -9.62 11.11 -12.42
N GLN A 262 -10.07 12.02 -11.55
CA GLN A 262 -9.89 11.85 -10.11
C GLN A 262 -10.99 11.06 -9.39
N ALA A 263 -12.23 11.08 -9.89
CA ALA A 263 -13.34 10.33 -9.28
C ALA A 263 -13.34 8.83 -9.61
N ASN A 264 -12.44 8.37 -10.50
CA ASN A 264 -12.41 7.00 -11.02
C ASN A 264 -11.03 6.32 -10.84
N ASN A 265 -10.24 6.75 -9.86
CA ASN A 265 -8.86 6.28 -9.68
C ASN A 265 -8.75 4.80 -9.26
N PHE A 266 -9.75 4.25 -8.56
CA PHE A 266 -9.66 2.87 -8.07
C PHE A 266 -10.12 1.81 -9.07
N ALA A 267 -11.07 2.14 -9.96
CA ALA A 267 -11.59 1.20 -10.96
C ALA A 267 -10.85 1.28 -12.31
N ARG A 268 -10.03 2.32 -12.53
CA ARG A 268 -9.29 2.55 -13.78
C ARG A 268 -7.81 2.16 -13.72
N SER A 269 -7.25 1.88 -12.55
CA SER A 269 -5.85 1.43 -12.37
C SER A 269 -5.57 -0.02 -12.85
N PHE A 270 -6.61 -0.71 -13.34
CA PHE A 270 -6.55 -2.10 -13.81
C PHE A 270 -6.71 -2.28 -15.32
N TYR A 271 -6.80 -1.18 -16.08
CA TYR A 271 -6.94 -1.25 -17.53
C TYR A 271 -5.76 -0.58 -18.22
N PRO A 272 -4.97 -1.28 -19.05
CA PRO A 272 -3.99 -0.64 -19.91
C PRO A 272 -4.74 0.27 -20.89
N MET A 273 -4.55 1.59 -20.76
CA MET A 273 -5.15 2.59 -21.62
C MET A 273 -4.09 3.11 -22.59
N LEU A 274 -4.29 2.93 -23.89
CA LEU A 274 -3.40 3.51 -24.91
C LEU A 274 -3.51 5.04 -24.83
N ARG A 275 -2.51 5.69 -24.23
CA ARG A 275 -2.38 7.15 -24.28
C ARG A 275 -1.72 7.53 -25.61
N TYR A 276 -2.50 8.10 -26.52
CA TYR A 276 -1.98 8.71 -27.73
C TYR A 276 -1.43 10.09 -27.37
N THR A 277 -0.12 10.22 -27.35
CA THR A 277 0.57 11.48 -27.04
C THR A 277 0.30 12.59 -28.07
N ASN A 278 -0.38 12.29 -29.18
CA ASN A 278 -0.66 13.21 -30.28
C ASN A 278 -2.16 13.30 -30.66
N GLY A 279 -3.07 12.99 -29.72
CA GLY A 279 -4.51 12.99 -29.95
C GLY A 279 -5.04 11.70 -30.61
N PRO A 280 -6.39 11.54 -30.69
CA PRO A 280 -7.00 10.34 -31.24
C PRO A 280 -6.60 10.12 -32.72
N PRO A 281 -6.46 8.88 -33.19
CA PRO A 281 -6.11 8.60 -34.58
C PRO A 281 -7.18 9.18 -35.53
N PRO A 282 -6.78 9.70 -36.70
CA PRO A 282 -7.73 10.20 -37.68
C PRO A 282 -8.65 9.05 -38.15
N THR A 283 -9.95 9.32 -38.14
CA THR A 283 -11.01 8.45 -38.69
C THR A 283 -10.99 8.42 -40.20
#